data_AF-A0A924L0T4-F1
#
_entry.id   AF-A0A924L0T4-F1
#
_cell.length_a   1.000
_cell.length_b   1.000
_cell.length_c   1.000
_cell.angle_alpha   90.00
_cell.angle_beta   90.00
_cell.angle_gamma   90.00
#
_symmetry.space_group_name_H-M   'P 1'
#
loop_
_entity.id
_entity.type
_entity.pdbx_description
1 polymer ?
#
loop_
_entity_poly.entity_id
_entity_poly.type
_entity_poly.pdbx_seq_one_letter_code
_entity_poly.pdbx_strand_id
1 'polypeptide(L)'
;MKNKPFIIFEMPGIFKNGMPVKKIISFILLNSILFFSSAQEIKMYTGINLVVKGNVYLVVNNIAFKNDGAFISDSSTVVFTGNTDTSITYISGSSITRFNNLTLVKSAYGIALQSPVEVKNVLTVSRGNLYTESNLTLLSDITNTARLAAVPSSGAHIYGKAIVQRYIPARRSWRLLTAPVTDASTIYASWQNGGVYAAGKGMYVSGSIPSMANGLDASALNNHP
;
A
#
# COMPACT_ATOMS: atom_id res chain seq x y z
N MET A 1 28.31 0.94 30.42
CA MET A 1 28.20 0.53 29.01
C MET A 1 29.10 1.42 28.17
N LYS A 2 29.90 0.80 27.29
CA LYS A 2 31.00 1.31 26.44
C LYS A 2 30.98 2.82 26.09
N ASN A 3 32.08 3.51 26.41
CA ASN A 3 32.52 4.72 25.71
C ASN A 3 32.71 4.38 24.22
N LYS A 4 31.93 5.01 23.34
CA LYS A 4 32.26 5.04 21.91
C LYS A 4 33.34 6.11 21.70
N PRO A 5 34.46 5.81 21.02
CA PRO A 5 35.45 6.83 20.72
C PRO A 5 34.86 7.82 19.72
N PHE A 6 34.92 9.10 20.08
CA PHE A 6 34.65 10.21 19.19
C PHE A 6 35.88 10.33 18.27
N ILE A 7 35.73 9.98 16.99
CA ILE A 7 36.81 10.14 16.02
C ILE A 7 36.84 11.63 15.64
N ILE A 8 37.84 12.34 16.15
CA ILE A 8 38.17 13.68 15.67
C ILE A 8 38.95 13.49 14.37
N PHE A 9 38.33 13.84 13.24
CA PHE A 9 39.08 14.05 12.01
C PHE A 9 39.82 15.37 12.14
N GLU A 10 41.10 15.34 12.53
CA GLU A 10 41.97 16.50 12.36
C GLU A 10 42.26 16.66 10.86
N MET A 11 41.69 17.69 10.25
CA MET A 11 42.13 18.13 8.92
C MET A 11 43.42 18.94 9.09
N PRO A 12 44.54 18.53 8.45
CA PRO A 12 45.80 19.22 8.61
C PRO A 12 45.77 20.55 7.85
N GLY A 13 46.02 21.64 8.58
CA GLY A 13 46.58 22.88 8.03
C GLY A 13 45.62 23.85 7.34
N ILE A 14 44.82 24.61 8.09
CA ILE A 14 44.16 25.82 7.54
C ILE A 14 44.31 27.08 8.41
N PHE A 15 44.78 27.00 9.65
CA PHE A 15 44.98 28.20 10.47
C PHE A 15 46.41 28.71 10.38
N LYS A 16 46.67 29.63 9.45
CA LYS A 16 47.86 30.49 9.54
C LYS A 16 47.67 31.48 10.69
N ASN A 17 48.66 31.60 11.57
CA ASN A 17 48.72 32.59 12.65
C ASN A 17 48.45 34.00 12.08
N GLY A 18 47.39 34.65 12.59
CA GLY A 18 47.02 36.03 12.19
C GLY A 18 45.70 36.18 11.42
N MET A 19 44.90 35.11 11.25
CA MET A 19 43.57 35.28 10.66
C MET A 19 42.65 36.05 11.63
N PRO A 20 42.05 37.19 11.24
CA PRO A 20 41.17 37.94 12.13
C PRO A 20 39.98 37.07 12.53
N VAL A 21 39.64 37.06 13.83
CA VAL A 21 38.58 36.24 14.45
C VAL A 21 37.25 36.30 13.69
N LYS A 22 36.94 37.44 13.05
CA LYS A 22 35.77 37.60 12.17
C LYS A 22 35.74 36.64 10.97
N LYS A 23 36.89 36.31 10.36
CA LYS A 23 36.98 35.35 9.24
C LYS A 23 36.81 33.91 9.71
N ILE A 24 37.27 33.57 10.92
CA ILE A 24 37.10 32.24 11.52
C ILE A 24 35.63 32.00 11.90
N ILE A 25 34.98 32.98 12.54
CA ILE A 25 33.55 32.91 12.87
C ILE A 25 32.70 32.84 11.59
N SER A 26 33.05 33.61 10.55
CA SER A 26 32.36 33.56 9.26
C SER A 26 32.52 32.21 8.52
N PHE A 27 33.64 31.51 8.71
CA PHE A 27 33.90 30.21 8.08
C PHE A 27 33.20 29.05 8.82
N ILE A 28 33.07 29.17 10.15
CA ILE A 28 32.31 28.22 10.99
C ILE A 28 30.79 28.39 10.78
N LEU A 29 30.30 29.61 10.55
CA LEU A 29 28.89 29.84 10.19
C LEU A 29 28.52 29.34 8.78
N LEU A 30 29.49 29.25 7.86
CA LEU A 30 29.22 28.79 6.49
C LEU A 30 29.11 27.26 6.38
N ASN A 31 29.69 26.50 7.33
CA ASN A 31 29.64 25.04 7.36
C ASN A 31 28.48 24.45 8.19
N SER A 32 27.69 25.29 8.89
CA SER A 32 26.61 24.83 9.78
C SER A 32 25.20 24.99 9.21
N ILE A 33 25.05 25.38 7.94
CA ILE A 33 23.77 25.24 7.23
C ILE A 33 23.65 23.78 6.77
N LEU A 34 23.36 22.89 7.71
CA LEU A 34 22.63 21.67 7.37
C LEU A 34 21.26 22.14 6.90
N PHE A 35 21.08 22.26 5.59
CA PHE A 35 19.74 22.30 5.01
C PHE A 35 19.08 20.98 5.37
N PHE A 36 18.36 20.96 6.50
CA PHE A 36 17.25 20.03 6.64
C PHE A 36 16.26 20.45 5.56
N SER A 37 16.39 19.84 4.38
CA SER A 37 15.31 19.84 3.41
C SER A 37 14.12 19.22 4.15
N SER A 38 13.14 20.04 4.56
CA SER A 38 11.86 19.48 4.95
C SER A 38 11.39 18.61 3.80
N ALA A 39 11.00 17.36 4.07
CA ALA A 39 10.36 16.54 3.07
C ALA A 39 9.24 17.38 2.42
N GLN A 40 9.18 17.41 1.10
CA GLN A 40 8.13 18.13 0.41
C GLN A 40 6.81 17.43 0.78
N GLU A 41 5.91 18.12 1.50
CA GLU A 41 4.71 17.50 2.05
C GLU A 41 3.44 18.27 1.66
N ILE A 42 2.39 17.55 1.25
CA ILE A 42 1.02 18.04 1.36
C ILE A 42 0.57 17.70 2.76
N LYS A 43 0.28 18.73 3.55
CA LYS A 43 -0.10 18.57 4.95
C LYS A 43 -1.43 19.25 5.24
N MET A 44 -2.36 18.46 5.73
CA MET A 44 -3.61 18.93 6.30
C MET A 44 -3.47 18.86 7.82
N TYR A 45 -3.58 20.00 8.49
CA TYR A 45 -3.77 20.06 9.93
C TYR A 45 -5.24 19.80 10.28
N THR A 46 -5.51 19.54 11.55
CA THR A 46 -6.89 19.41 12.05
C THR A 46 -7.71 20.66 11.72
N GLY A 47 -8.92 20.46 11.21
CA GLY A 47 -9.80 21.53 10.71
C GLY A 47 -9.56 21.92 9.25
N ILE A 48 -8.45 21.52 8.62
CA ILE A 48 -8.22 21.73 7.19
C ILE A 48 -8.97 20.68 6.39
N ASN A 49 -9.66 21.13 5.33
CA ASN A 49 -10.29 20.28 4.33
C ASN A 49 -9.57 20.46 2.99
N LEU A 50 -8.97 19.39 2.46
CA LEU A 50 -8.54 19.33 1.06
C LEU A 50 -9.61 18.61 0.25
N VAL A 51 -10.24 19.34 -0.67
CA VAL A 51 -11.38 18.83 -1.44
C VAL A 51 -11.01 18.70 -2.91
N VAL A 52 -11.09 17.48 -3.43
CA VAL A 52 -10.81 17.15 -4.83
C VAL A 52 -12.07 16.51 -5.41
N LYS A 53 -13.01 17.35 -5.86
CA LYS A 53 -14.32 16.92 -6.37
C LYS A 53 -14.30 16.70 -7.88
N GLY A 54 -15.07 15.72 -8.35
CA GLY A 54 -15.15 15.34 -9.75
C GLY A 54 -13.98 14.45 -10.21
N ASN A 55 -13.93 14.23 -11.52
CA ASN A 55 -12.92 13.41 -12.20
C ASN A 55 -11.58 14.17 -12.34
N VAL A 56 -11.02 14.63 -11.21
CA VAL A 56 -9.77 15.39 -11.15
C VAL A 56 -8.59 14.44 -10.91
N TYR A 57 -7.42 14.78 -11.48
CA TYR A 57 -6.15 14.13 -11.18
C TYR A 57 -5.31 15.03 -10.27
N LEU A 58 -5.04 14.58 -9.04
CA LEU A 58 -4.04 15.18 -8.17
C LEU A 58 -2.73 14.40 -8.34
N VAL A 59 -1.78 14.98 -9.09
CA VAL A 59 -0.48 14.37 -9.33
C VAL A 59 0.55 14.96 -8.38
N VAL A 60 1.19 14.10 -7.60
CA VAL A 60 2.24 14.49 -6.63
C VAL A 60 3.55 13.79 -7.00
N ASN A 61 4.66 14.53 -6.95
CA ASN A 61 5.97 14.03 -7.33
C ASN A 61 6.91 14.14 -6.13
N ASN A 62 7.46 13.02 -5.68
CA ASN A 62 8.44 12.99 -4.59
C ASN A 62 7.97 13.73 -3.31
N ILE A 63 6.68 13.59 -2.98
CA ILE A 63 6.01 14.30 -1.90
C ILE A 63 5.40 13.33 -0.89
N ALA A 64 5.48 13.66 0.40
CA ALA A 64 4.71 13.03 1.47
C ALA A 64 3.27 13.57 1.51
N PHE A 65 2.32 12.72 1.87
CA PHE A 65 0.92 13.10 2.04
C PHE A 65 0.51 12.89 3.50
N LYS A 66 0.43 13.98 4.27
CA LYS A 66 0.08 13.94 5.70
C LYS A 66 -1.33 14.45 5.94
N ASN A 67 -2.20 13.59 6.46
CA ASN A 67 -3.59 13.90 6.73
C ASN A 67 -3.90 13.88 8.23
N ASP A 68 -3.84 15.04 8.87
CA ASP A 68 -4.34 15.27 10.25
C ASP A 68 -5.72 15.99 10.24
N GLY A 69 -6.32 16.16 9.06
CA GLY A 69 -7.59 16.85 8.82
C GLY A 69 -8.56 16.01 7.98
N ALA A 70 -9.17 16.62 6.96
CA ALA A 70 -10.12 15.94 6.07
C ALA A 70 -9.66 15.98 4.60
N PHE A 71 -9.48 14.80 4.01
CA PHE A 71 -9.29 14.65 2.57
C PHE A 71 -10.56 14.13 1.91
N ILE A 72 -11.16 14.94 1.05
CA ILE A 72 -12.43 14.64 0.37
C ILE A 72 -12.12 14.37 -1.11
N SER A 73 -12.09 13.08 -1.48
CA SER A 73 -11.63 12.64 -2.81
C SER A 73 -12.72 12.44 -3.87
N ASP A 74 -14.00 12.38 -3.50
CA ASP A 74 -15.13 12.20 -4.43
C ASP A 74 -14.87 11.14 -5.54
N SER A 75 -14.76 11.54 -6.81
CA SER A 75 -14.48 10.67 -7.97
C SER A 75 -13.04 10.80 -8.49
N SER A 76 -12.17 11.51 -7.77
CA SER A 76 -10.82 11.86 -8.20
C SER A 76 -9.84 10.68 -8.26
N THR A 77 -8.70 10.95 -8.89
CA THR A 77 -7.54 10.06 -8.92
C THR A 77 -6.34 10.79 -8.33
N VAL A 78 -5.70 10.19 -7.32
CA VAL A 78 -4.42 10.66 -6.80
C VAL A 78 -3.31 9.81 -7.39
N VAL A 79 -2.31 10.47 -7.99
CA VAL A 79 -1.19 9.82 -8.66
C VAL A 79 0.11 10.22 -7.97
N PHE A 80 0.80 9.23 -7.41
CA PHE A 80 2.14 9.43 -6.88
C PHE A 80 3.18 9.05 -7.94
N THR A 81 4.11 9.97 -8.18
CA THR A 81 5.17 9.85 -9.18
C THR A 81 6.55 10.12 -8.57
N GLY A 82 7.59 10.04 -9.40
CA GLY A 82 8.96 10.40 -9.03
C GLY A 82 9.83 9.18 -8.71
N ASN A 83 10.89 9.38 -7.94
CA ASN A 83 11.98 8.44 -7.73
C ASN A 83 12.59 8.48 -6.31
N THR A 84 12.00 9.23 -5.37
CA THR A 84 12.45 9.18 -3.98
C THR A 84 11.92 7.95 -3.26
N ASP A 85 12.62 7.54 -2.21
CA ASP A 85 12.24 6.40 -1.37
C ASP A 85 11.15 6.75 -0.35
N THR A 86 10.88 5.82 0.56
CA THR A 86 9.85 5.92 1.60
C THR A 86 10.22 6.87 2.76
N SER A 87 11.45 7.40 2.81
CA SER A 87 11.81 8.47 3.75
C SER A 87 11.24 9.83 3.33
N ILE A 88 10.87 9.99 2.05
CA ILE A 88 10.30 11.21 1.49
C ILE A 88 8.87 10.97 0.98
N THR A 89 8.61 9.85 0.28
CA THR A 89 7.26 9.55 -0.22
C THR A 89 6.56 8.56 0.69
N TYR A 90 5.69 9.07 1.55
CA TYR A 90 4.85 8.27 2.44
C TYR A 90 3.47 8.92 2.59
N ILE A 91 2.50 8.13 3.05
CA ILE A 91 1.20 8.62 3.51
C ILE A 91 1.16 8.44 5.02
N SER A 92 0.89 9.52 5.76
CA SER A 92 0.85 9.51 7.22
C SER A 92 -0.23 10.45 7.75
N GLY A 93 -0.31 10.57 9.08
CA GLY A 93 -1.22 11.47 9.78
C GLY A 93 -2.18 10.74 10.70
N SER A 94 -2.91 11.50 11.50
CA SER A 94 -3.85 10.97 12.51
C SER A 94 -5.21 10.58 11.95
N SER A 95 -5.58 11.07 10.77
CA SER A 95 -6.86 10.80 10.13
C SER A 95 -6.73 9.74 9.03
N ILE A 96 -7.78 8.94 8.85
CA ILE A 96 -7.82 7.96 7.76
C ILE A 96 -7.83 8.71 6.43
N THR A 97 -6.90 8.36 5.53
CA THR A 97 -6.86 8.96 4.19
C THR A 97 -7.60 8.06 3.21
N ARG A 98 -8.76 8.53 2.73
CA ARG A 98 -9.61 7.80 1.80
C ARG A 98 -9.46 8.34 0.37
N PHE A 99 -8.89 7.53 -0.52
CA PHE A 99 -8.81 7.79 -1.95
C PHE A 99 -9.99 7.15 -2.68
N ASN A 100 -10.47 7.79 -3.75
CA ASN A 100 -11.34 7.11 -4.70
C ASN A 100 -10.52 6.21 -5.61
N ASN A 101 -9.63 6.78 -6.43
CA ASN A 101 -8.59 6.05 -7.13
C ASN A 101 -7.21 6.45 -6.61
N LEU A 102 -6.34 5.47 -6.36
CA LEU A 102 -4.95 5.68 -5.98
C LEU A 102 -4.03 5.01 -7.01
N THR A 103 -3.14 5.78 -7.62
CA THR A 103 -2.21 5.30 -8.65
C THR A 103 -0.77 5.56 -8.24
N LEU A 104 0.08 4.54 -8.34
CA LEU A 104 1.52 4.62 -8.16
C LEU A 104 2.22 4.41 -9.50
N VAL A 105 3.03 5.41 -9.87
CA VAL A 105 3.91 5.41 -11.05
C VAL A 105 5.29 5.92 -10.63
N LYS A 106 5.91 5.27 -9.65
CA LYS A 106 7.24 5.63 -9.19
C LYS A 106 8.31 4.95 -10.05
N SER A 107 9.22 5.74 -10.58
CA SER A 107 10.31 5.26 -11.43
C SER A 107 11.41 4.50 -10.68
N ALA A 108 11.47 4.65 -9.35
CA ALA A 108 12.29 3.89 -8.42
C ALA A 108 11.65 3.84 -7.03
N TYR A 109 12.09 2.91 -6.18
CA TYR A 109 11.64 2.71 -4.80
C TYR A 109 10.11 2.53 -4.67
N GLY A 110 9.45 3.29 -3.81
CA GLY A 110 8.05 3.06 -3.47
C GLY A 110 7.45 4.10 -2.52
N ILE A 111 6.29 3.75 -1.96
CA ILE A 111 5.54 4.57 -1.00
C ILE A 111 5.22 3.71 0.21
N ALA A 112 5.39 4.28 1.41
CA ALA A 112 4.95 3.65 2.65
C ALA A 112 3.60 4.22 3.11
N LEU A 113 2.70 3.35 3.57
CA LEU A 113 1.45 3.73 4.22
C LEU A 113 1.67 3.68 5.74
N GLN A 114 2.14 4.79 6.32
CA GLN A 114 2.46 4.91 7.75
C GLN A 114 1.23 5.21 8.62
N SER A 115 0.07 5.45 8.00
CA SER A 115 -1.24 5.57 8.64
C SER A 115 -2.32 4.88 7.81
N PRO A 116 -3.51 4.61 8.39
CA PRO A 116 -4.60 3.95 7.66
C PRO A 116 -4.97 4.66 6.36
N VAL A 117 -4.97 3.88 5.27
CA VAL A 117 -5.37 4.31 3.94
C VAL A 117 -6.46 3.40 3.40
N GLU A 118 -7.49 4.03 2.87
CA GLU A 118 -8.61 3.35 2.25
C GLU A 118 -8.71 3.71 0.77
N VAL A 119 -8.96 2.72 -0.08
CA VAL A 119 -9.24 2.92 -1.50
C VAL A 119 -10.67 2.47 -1.78
N LYS A 120 -11.48 3.37 -2.34
CA LYS A 120 -12.91 3.10 -2.62
C LYS A 120 -13.15 2.45 -3.99
N ASN A 121 -12.34 2.74 -5.00
CA ASN A 121 -12.57 2.28 -6.37
C ASN A 121 -11.42 1.45 -6.94
N VAL A 122 -10.31 2.08 -7.34
CA VAL A 122 -9.19 1.35 -7.95
C VAL A 122 -7.87 1.71 -7.29
N LEU A 123 -7.13 0.69 -6.86
CA LEU A 123 -5.71 0.79 -6.56
C LEU A 123 -4.91 0.31 -7.76
N THR A 124 -4.02 1.16 -8.28
CA THR A 124 -3.13 0.85 -9.41
C THR A 124 -1.69 0.98 -8.96
N VAL A 125 -0.92 -0.10 -8.99
CA VAL A 125 0.53 -0.09 -8.73
C VAL A 125 1.24 -0.50 -10.02
N SER A 126 1.53 0.49 -10.87
CA SER A 126 2.07 0.25 -12.21
C SER A 126 3.59 0.26 -12.24
N ARG A 127 4.23 1.10 -11.40
CA ARG A 127 5.68 1.14 -11.19
C ARG A 127 6.00 1.58 -9.76
N GLY A 128 7.07 1.00 -9.23
CA GLY A 128 7.49 1.17 -7.85
C GLY A 128 6.68 0.31 -6.88
N ASN A 129 7.12 0.33 -5.63
CA ASN A 129 6.59 -0.53 -4.59
C ASN A 129 5.55 0.19 -3.72
N LEU A 130 4.55 -0.54 -3.25
CA LEU A 130 3.65 -0.10 -2.19
C LEU A 130 3.96 -0.88 -0.92
N TYR A 131 4.46 -0.21 0.11
CA TYR A 131 4.65 -0.79 1.43
C TYR A 131 3.43 -0.46 2.29
N THR A 132 2.56 -1.45 2.46
CA THR A 132 1.26 -1.26 3.11
C THR A 132 1.37 -1.08 4.61
N GLU A 133 2.41 -1.62 5.25
CA GLU A 133 2.60 -1.60 6.70
C GLU A 133 1.35 -2.03 7.51
N SER A 134 0.50 -2.89 6.93
CA SER A 134 -0.80 -3.31 7.48
C SER A 134 -1.87 -2.21 7.57
N ASN A 135 -1.68 -1.08 6.89
CA ASN A 135 -2.56 0.08 6.90
C ASN A 135 -3.46 0.20 5.65
N LEU A 136 -3.35 -0.71 4.68
CA LEU A 136 -4.17 -0.67 3.47
C LEU A 136 -5.52 -1.37 3.65
N THR A 137 -6.61 -0.68 3.30
CA THR A 137 -7.94 -1.27 3.16
C THR A 137 -8.53 -1.01 1.76
N LEU A 138 -8.91 -2.08 1.06
CA LEU A 138 -9.75 -2.00 -0.14
C LEU A 138 -11.22 -2.07 0.31
N LEU A 139 -11.93 -0.96 0.19
CA LEU A 139 -13.28 -0.82 0.72
C LEU A 139 -14.33 -1.51 -0.14
N SER A 140 -15.40 -1.95 0.51
CA SER A 140 -16.59 -2.42 -0.18
C SER A 140 -17.82 -1.98 0.59
N ASP A 141 -18.70 -1.26 -0.09
CA ASP A 141 -19.98 -0.78 0.43
C ASP A 141 -21.13 -1.17 -0.53
N ILE A 142 -22.33 -0.67 -0.25
CA ILE A 142 -23.51 -0.95 -1.09
C ILE A 142 -23.38 -0.44 -2.53
N THR A 143 -22.54 0.59 -2.75
CA THR A 143 -22.38 1.28 -4.04
C THR A 143 -21.22 0.74 -4.85
N ASN A 144 -20.14 0.28 -4.21
CA ASN A 144 -18.95 -0.15 -4.92
C ASN A 144 -18.12 -1.19 -4.14
N THR A 145 -17.35 -1.99 -4.88
CA THR A 145 -16.29 -2.83 -4.33
C THR A 145 -14.97 -2.43 -4.96
N ALA A 146 -14.03 -2.00 -4.13
CA ALA A 146 -12.70 -1.62 -4.59
C ALA A 146 -11.97 -2.82 -5.21
N ARG A 147 -11.15 -2.53 -6.22
CA ARG A 147 -10.33 -3.53 -6.91
C ARG A 147 -8.87 -3.10 -6.98
N LEU A 148 -8.00 -4.11 -7.01
CA LEU A 148 -6.60 -3.95 -7.38
C LEU A 148 -6.47 -4.15 -8.90
N ALA A 149 -5.91 -3.17 -9.60
CA ALA A 149 -5.55 -3.32 -11.01
C ALA A 149 -4.43 -4.36 -11.18
N ALA A 150 -4.27 -4.89 -12.39
CA ALA A 150 -3.20 -5.84 -12.68
C ALA A 150 -1.83 -5.25 -12.29
N VAL A 151 -1.09 -5.98 -11.46
CA VAL A 151 0.28 -5.62 -11.07
C VAL A 151 1.23 -6.22 -12.10
N PRO A 152 2.09 -5.43 -12.75
CA PRO A 152 3.08 -5.95 -13.69
C PRO A 152 3.98 -7.01 -13.07
N SER A 153 4.48 -7.95 -13.89
CA SER A 153 5.35 -9.04 -13.44
C SER A 153 6.71 -8.56 -12.90
N SER A 154 7.11 -7.32 -13.21
CA SER A 154 8.36 -6.72 -12.76
C SER A 154 8.21 -5.22 -12.54
N GLY A 155 8.98 -4.66 -11.61
CA GLY A 155 9.09 -3.22 -11.40
C GLY A 155 7.95 -2.61 -10.59
N ALA A 156 7.01 -3.42 -10.10
CA ALA A 156 5.93 -3.03 -9.22
C ALA A 156 5.57 -4.17 -8.26
N HIS A 157 5.57 -3.90 -6.95
CA HIS A 157 5.24 -4.88 -5.93
C HIS A 157 4.42 -4.25 -4.80
N ILE A 158 3.61 -5.06 -4.13
CA ILE A 158 2.88 -4.66 -2.93
C ILE A 158 3.39 -5.53 -1.77
N TYR A 159 3.92 -4.89 -0.73
CA TYR A 159 4.49 -5.55 0.43
C TYR A 159 3.63 -5.29 1.68
N GLY A 160 3.43 -6.34 2.48
CA GLY A 160 2.68 -6.30 3.73
C GLY A 160 1.22 -6.73 3.60
N LYS A 161 0.47 -6.55 4.69
CA LYS A 161 -0.92 -7.00 4.80
C LYS A 161 -1.88 -5.91 4.32
N ALA A 162 -3.00 -6.36 3.75
CA ALA A 162 -4.12 -5.49 3.41
C ALA A 162 -5.43 -6.12 3.89
N ILE A 163 -6.40 -5.27 4.23
CA ILE A 163 -7.78 -5.68 4.45
C ILE A 163 -8.52 -5.54 3.12
N VAL A 164 -9.15 -6.62 2.65
CA VAL A 164 -10.01 -6.59 1.47
C VAL A 164 -11.45 -6.83 1.92
N GLN A 165 -12.32 -5.85 1.69
CA GLN A 165 -13.70 -5.94 2.12
C GLN A 165 -14.59 -6.49 1.01
N ARG A 166 -15.71 -7.09 1.42
CA ARG A 166 -16.83 -7.45 0.56
C ARG A 166 -18.13 -7.08 1.27
N TYR A 167 -18.88 -6.14 0.70
CA TYR A 167 -20.23 -5.81 1.15
C TYR A 167 -21.18 -6.96 0.84
N ILE A 168 -21.94 -7.37 1.85
CA ILE A 168 -22.95 -8.41 1.75
C ILE A 168 -24.31 -7.80 2.10
N PRO A 169 -25.26 -7.71 1.15
CA PRO A 169 -26.57 -7.15 1.44
C PRO A 169 -27.34 -8.04 2.41
N ALA A 170 -28.20 -7.42 3.23
CA ALA A 170 -29.02 -8.09 4.24
C ALA A 170 -30.13 -8.96 3.63
N ARG A 171 -29.74 -10.10 3.06
CA ARG A 171 -30.63 -11.16 2.56
C ARG A 171 -30.14 -12.53 3.04
N ARG A 172 -31.09 -13.40 3.39
CA ARG A 172 -30.84 -14.81 3.69
C ARG A 172 -30.58 -15.55 2.38
N SER A 173 -29.33 -15.90 2.14
CA SER A 173 -28.93 -16.73 1.00
C SER A 173 -27.63 -17.43 1.36
N TRP A 174 -27.43 -18.62 0.81
CA TRP A 174 -26.14 -19.32 0.91
C TRP A 174 -25.13 -18.53 0.08
N ARG A 175 -23.90 -18.37 0.57
CA ARG A 175 -22.83 -17.62 -0.11
C ARG A 175 -21.50 -18.30 0.12
N LEU A 176 -20.77 -18.55 -0.95
CA LEU A 176 -19.34 -18.82 -0.88
C LEU A 176 -18.62 -17.46 -0.88
N LEU A 177 -17.89 -17.13 0.19
CA LEU A 177 -17.25 -15.81 0.35
C LEU A 177 -15.77 -15.85 -0.01
N THR A 178 -15.02 -16.69 0.67
CA THR A 178 -13.61 -16.97 0.40
C THR A 178 -13.29 -18.34 0.97
N ALA A 179 -12.33 -19.03 0.37
CA ALA A 179 -11.69 -20.13 1.06
C ALA A 179 -10.53 -19.58 1.91
N PRO A 180 -10.21 -20.21 3.06
CA PRO A 180 -9.06 -19.84 3.85
C PRO A 180 -7.79 -20.09 3.05
N VAL A 181 -6.90 -19.09 3.01
CA VAL A 181 -5.55 -19.24 2.44
C VAL A 181 -4.59 -18.96 3.59
N THR A 182 -4.03 -20.01 4.18
CA THR A 182 -3.12 -19.92 5.34
C THR A 182 -1.66 -20.03 4.95
N ASP A 183 -1.37 -20.54 3.75
CA ASP A 183 -0.04 -20.94 3.34
C ASP A 183 0.45 -20.10 2.15
N ALA A 184 1.77 -19.94 2.03
CA ALA A 184 2.44 -19.28 0.91
C ALA A 184 2.48 -20.15 -0.36
N SER A 185 1.42 -20.93 -0.63
CA SER A 185 1.28 -21.73 -1.85
C SER A 185 0.40 -21.00 -2.88
N THR A 186 0.57 -21.33 -4.16
CA THR A 186 -0.29 -20.76 -5.21
C THR A 186 -1.64 -21.49 -5.25
N ILE A 187 -2.70 -20.84 -5.76
CA ILE A 187 -4.00 -21.50 -6.02
C ILE A 187 -3.80 -22.71 -6.94
N TYR A 188 -2.88 -22.61 -7.91
CA TYR A 188 -2.53 -23.70 -8.82
C TYR A 188 -1.98 -24.92 -8.06
N ALA A 189 -1.00 -24.71 -7.19
CA ALA A 189 -0.38 -25.80 -6.45
C ALA A 189 -1.33 -26.40 -5.39
N SER A 190 -2.16 -25.56 -4.75
CA SER A 190 -3.05 -25.99 -3.67
C SER A 190 -4.39 -26.54 -4.19
N TRP A 191 -5.25 -25.69 -4.74
CA TRP A 191 -6.63 -26.05 -5.09
C TRP A 191 -6.73 -26.84 -6.40
N GLN A 192 -5.75 -26.69 -7.29
CA GLN A 192 -5.72 -27.41 -8.58
C GLN A 192 -4.75 -28.60 -8.58
N ASN A 193 -4.17 -28.96 -7.43
CA ASN A 193 -3.18 -30.04 -7.31
C ASN A 193 -2.05 -29.96 -8.35
N GLY A 194 -1.60 -28.74 -8.69
CA GLY A 194 -0.58 -28.53 -9.72
C GLY A 194 -1.01 -28.98 -11.12
N GLY A 195 -2.32 -29.02 -11.40
CA GLY A 195 -2.88 -29.51 -12.66
C GLY A 195 -2.96 -31.04 -12.76
N VAL A 196 -2.60 -31.77 -11.71
CA VAL A 196 -2.58 -33.23 -11.70
C VAL A 196 -3.91 -33.77 -11.16
N TYR A 197 -4.57 -34.63 -11.93
CA TYR A 197 -5.73 -35.37 -11.44
C TYR A 197 -5.31 -36.39 -10.38
N ALA A 198 -5.95 -36.32 -9.22
CA ALA A 198 -5.81 -37.31 -8.15
C ALA A 198 -7.20 -37.72 -7.66
N ALA A 199 -7.49 -39.03 -7.67
CA ALA A 199 -8.77 -39.55 -7.21
C ALA A 199 -9.03 -39.15 -5.74
N GLY A 200 -10.23 -38.67 -5.45
CA GLY A 200 -10.62 -38.20 -4.11
C GLY A 200 -10.11 -36.79 -3.74
N LYS A 201 -9.55 -36.03 -4.68
CA LYS A 201 -9.16 -34.62 -4.50
C LYS A 201 -10.01 -33.70 -5.39
N GLY A 202 -10.30 -32.49 -4.92
CA GLY A 202 -11.06 -31.48 -5.67
C GLY A 202 -12.39 -31.10 -5.00
N MET A 203 -13.28 -30.52 -5.79
CA MET A 203 -14.62 -30.11 -5.35
C MET A 203 -15.55 -31.32 -5.40
N TYR A 204 -16.11 -31.68 -4.25
CA TYR A 204 -17.14 -32.70 -4.13
C TYR A 204 -18.52 -32.06 -4.30
N VAL A 205 -19.22 -32.34 -5.41
CA VAL A 205 -20.53 -31.74 -5.71
C VAL A 205 -21.59 -32.83 -5.70
N SER A 206 -22.35 -32.94 -4.61
CA SER A 206 -23.45 -33.91 -4.49
C SER A 206 -24.82 -33.29 -4.80
N GLY A 207 -25.79 -34.14 -5.14
CA GLY A 207 -27.19 -33.76 -5.28
C GLY A 207 -28.10 -34.98 -5.42
N SER A 208 -29.42 -34.76 -5.56
CA SER A 208 -30.38 -35.84 -5.81
C SER A 208 -30.06 -36.52 -7.15
N ILE A 209 -29.98 -37.85 -7.12
CA ILE A 209 -29.70 -38.70 -8.29
C ILE A 209 -28.32 -38.38 -8.93
N PRO A 210 -27.21 -38.63 -8.23
CA PRO A 210 -25.87 -38.40 -8.75
C PRO A 210 -25.58 -39.31 -9.95
N SER A 211 -24.99 -38.77 -11.02
CA SER A 211 -24.61 -39.53 -12.22
C SER A 211 -23.41 -38.90 -12.91
N MET A 212 -22.61 -39.74 -13.59
CA MET A 212 -21.56 -39.23 -14.48
C MET A 212 -22.12 -38.29 -15.58
N ALA A 213 -23.40 -38.42 -15.94
CA ALA A 213 -24.04 -37.59 -16.94
C ALA A 213 -24.40 -36.17 -16.46
N ASN A 214 -24.63 -35.98 -15.15
CA ASN A 214 -24.93 -34.67 -14.56
C ASN A 214 -23.75 -34.07 -13.78
N GLY A 215 -22.64 -34.79 -13.69
CA GLY A 215 -21.42 -34.33 -13.02
C GLY A 215 -21.56 -34.23 -11.50
N LEU A 216 -22.54 -34.93 -10.91
CA LEU A 216 -22.75 -34.98 -9.46
C LEU A 216 -22.11 -36.23 -8.86
N ASP A 217 -21.42 -36.05 -7.74
CA ASP A 217 -20.79 -37.10 -6.95
C ASP A 217 -21.79 -37.83 -6.05
N ALA A 218 -21.63 -39.15 -5.95
CA ALA A 218 -22.44 -39.97 -5.07
C ALA A 218 -22.02 -39.81 -3.60
N SER A 219 -22.97 -39.41 -2.73
CA SER A 219 -22.78 -39.24 -1.28
C SER A 219 -23.59 -40.25 -0.49
N ALA A 220 -23.03 -40.71 0.64
CA ALA A 220 -23.73 -41.56 1.61
C ALA A 220 -25.00 -40.92 2.18
N LEU A 221 -25.14 -39.59 2.03
CA LEU A 221 -26.31 -38.82 2.45
C LEU A 221 -27.34 -38.60 1.34
N ASN A 222 -27.11 -39.07 0.12
CA ASN A 222 -28.06 -38.96 -1.01
C ASN A 222 -29.23 -39.96 -0.89
N ASN A 223 -29.58 -40.36 0.34
CA ASN A 223 -30.48 -41.47 0.64
C ASN A 223 -31.97 -41.07 0.74
N HIS A 224 -32.31 -39.88 0.26
CA HIS A 224 -33.70 -39.47 0.10
C HIS A 224 -34.02 -39.29 -1.39
N PRO A 225 -35.01 -40.05 -1.93
CA PRO A 225 -35.49 -39.89 -3.29
C PRO A 225 -36.08 -38.50 -3.53
#